data_AF-A0A966T3N6-F1
#
_entry.id   AF-A0A966T3N6-F1
#
_cell.length_a   1.000
_cell.length_b   1.000
_cell.length_c   1.000
_cell.angle_alpha   90.00
_cell.angle_beta   90.00
_cell.angle_gamma   90.00
#
_symmetry.space_group_name_H-M   'P 1'
#
loop_
_entity.id
_entity.type
_entity.pdbx_description
1 polymer ?
#
loop_
_entity_poly.entity_id
_entity_poly.type
_entity_poly.pdbx_seq_one_letter_code
_entity_poly.pdbx_strand_id
1 'polypeptide(L)'
;MTTTSADTTQHDHGVHDSDAHAEHGMSTRGYVNIAIILAAITALEVSTYYVDFGPLFLPSLLVMMVVKFFMVVSYFMHLKFDNKIFSRLFYAGLFLAVGVYVAALSTFHFFLR
;
A
#
# COMPACT_ATOMS: atom_id res chain seq x y z
N MET A 1 -60.72 -41.94 -12.22
CA MET A 1 -60.33 -43.31 -11.85
C MET A 1 -58.82 -43.38 -12.08
N THR A 2 -58.01 -43.05 -11.06
CA THR A 2 -57.22 -44.00 -10.22
C THR A 2 -55.89 -44.34 -10.92
N THR A 3 -54.65 -44.19 -10.44
CA THR A 3 -53.97 -43.72 -9.21
C THR A 3 -52.45 -43.62 -9.51
N THR A 4 -51.76 -42.73 -8.81
CA THR A 4 -50.43 -42.86 -8.14
C THR A 4 -49.28 -43.68 -8.76
N SER A 5 -48.13 -43.01 -8.94
CA SER A 5 -46.76 -43.34 -8.46
C SER A 5 -45.85 -42.16 -8.85
N ALA A 6 -45.51 -41.20 -7.99
CA ALA A 6 -44.39 -41.25 -7.04
C ALA A 6 -43.12 -41.87 -7.67
N ASP A 7 -42.34 -41.07 -8.39
CA ASP A 7 -40.91 -41.33 -8.56
C ASP A 7 -40.13 -40.22 -7.84
N THR A 8 -39.66 -40.62 -6.66
CA THR A 8 -38.78 -39.86 -5.80
C THR A 8 -37.35 -40.13 -6.27
N THR A 9 -36.80 -39.27 -7.13
CA THR A 9 -35.34 -39.16 -7.26
C THR A 9 -34.80 -38.36 -6.09
N GLN A 10 -34.59 -39.08 -5.00
CA GLN A 10 -33.71 -38.75 -3.88
C GLN A 10 -32.26 -39.13 -4.30
N HIS A 11 -31.28 -38.44 -3.72
CA HIS A 11 -29.82 -38.44 -3.98
C HIS A 11 -29.36 -37.37 -4.98
N ASP A 12 -28.46 -36.44 -4.67
CA ASP A 12 -27.48 -36.40 -3.59
C ASP A 12 -27.19 -34.95 -3.21
N HIS A 13 -27.17 -34.67 -1.91
CA HIS A 13 -26.56 -33.47 -1.36
C HIS A 13 -25.04 -33.62 -1.51
N GLY A 14 -24.58 -33.48 -2.75
CA GLY A 14 -23.19 -33.20 -3.06
C GLY A 14 -22.87 -31.82 -2.54
N VAL A 15 -22.52 -31.75 -1.27
CA VAL A 15 -21.55 -30.79 -0.73
C VAL A 15 -20.37 -30.82 -1.70
N HIS A 16 -20.39 -29.95 -2.71
CA HIS A 16 -19.17 -29.63 -3.42
C HIS A 16 -18.38 -28.81 -2.41
N ASP A 17 -17.59 -29.57 -1.64
CA ASP A 17 -16.19 -29.32 -1.39
C ASP A 17 -15.80 -27.93 -1.90
N SER A 18 -15.52 -26.97 -1.02
CA SER A 18 -14.19 -26.88 -0.43
C SER A 18 -13.07 -27.20 -1.44
N ASP A 19 -13.25 -26.79 -2.70
CA ASP A 19 -12.19 -26.65 -3.67
C ASP A 19 -11.30 -25.50 -3.22
N ALA A 20 -10.44 -25.88 -2.27
CA ALA A 20 -9.14 -25.31 -2.04
C ALA A 20 -8.37 -25.32 -3.36
N HIS A 21 -8.66 -24.32 -4.20
CA HIS A 21 -7.73 -23.83 -5.21
C HIS A 21 -6.63 -23.05 -4.48
N ALA A 22 -5.84 -23.78 -3.70
CA ALA A 22 -4.48 -23.44 -3.42
C ALA A 22 -3.71 -23.66 -4.72
N GLU A 23 -3.41 -22.59 -5.46
CA GLU A 23 -2.20 -22.41 -6.26
C GLU A 23 -2.24 -21.05 -7.00
N HIS A 24 -1.17 -20.26 -6.80
CA HIS A 24 -0.64 -19.24 -7.72
C HIS A 24 -1.35 -17.88 -7.86
N GLY A 25 -1.48 -17.15 -6.74
CA GLY A 25 -1.68 -15.70 -6.74
C GLY A 25 -0.77 -15.04 -5.72
N MET A 26 0.21 -14.26 -6.16
CA MET A 26 1.15 -13.54 -5.32
C MET A 26 0.41 -12.74 -4.24
N SER A 27 0.57 -13.18 -2.99
CA SER A 27 -0.23 -12.91 -1.80
C SER A 27 -0.80 -11.48 -1.65
N THR A 28 -2.09 -11.32 -1.90
CA THR A 28 -2.93 -10.18 -1.45
C THR A 28 -2.70 -9.85 0.03
N ARG A 29 -2.39 -10.88 0.85
CA ARG A 29 -2.11 -10.74 2.29
C ARG A 29 -0.86 -9.92 2.58
N GLY A 30 0.11 -9.90 1.66
CA GLY A 30 1.31 -9.06 1.77
C GLY A 30 0.94 -7.58 1.76
N TYR A 31 0.21 -7.12 0.75
CA TYR A 31 -0.23 -5.72 0.66
C TYR A 31 -1.10 -5.29 1.84
N VAL A 32 -2.00 -6.18 2.31
CA VAL A 32 -2.83 -5.93 3.49
C VAL A 32 -1.98 -5.71 4.74
N ASN A 33 -0.91 -6.49 4.94
CA ASN A 33 -0.01 -6.28 6.08
C ASN A 33 0.71 -4.93 6.01
N ILE A 34 1.18 -4.51 4.82
CA ILE A 34 1.79 -3.19 4.66
C ILE A 34 0.76 -2.07 4.89
N ALA A 35 -0.48 -2.25 4.45
CA ALA A 35 -1.59 -1.32 4.71
C ALA A 35 -1.82 -1.13 6.21
N ILE A 36 -1.84 -2.23 6.98
CA ILE A 36 -2.00 -2.19 8.44
C ILE A 36 -0.82 -1.46 9.10
N ILE A 37 0.41 -1.70 8.65
CA ILE A 37 1.59 -0.99 9.19
C ILE A 37 1.51 0.50 8.88
N LEU A 38 1.14 0.89 7.66
CA LEU A 38 0.93 2.29 7.27
C LEU A 38 -0.18 2.96 8.09
N ALA A 39 -1.27 2.24 8.35
CA ALA A 39 -2.34 2.70 9.22
C ALA A 39 -1.85 2.89 10.66
N ALA A 40 -1.06 1.97 11.20
CA ALA A 40 -0.48 2.08 12.54
C ALA A 40 0.49 3.27 12.66
N ILE A 41 1.35 3.49 11.67
CA ILE A 41 2.24 4.67 11.58
C ILE A 41 1.40 5.96 11.54
N THR A 42 0.25 5.94 10.86
CA THR A 42 -0.68 7.09 10.82
C THR A 42 -1.40 7.30 12.13
N ALA A 43 -1.82 6.25 12.81
CA ALA A 43 -2.41 6.35 14.14
C ALA A 43 -1.39 6.89 15.16
N LEU A 44 -0.12 6.45 15.07
CA LEU A 44 0.97 6.97 15.90
C LEU A 44 1.20 8.47 15.64
N GLU A 45 1.18 8.90 14.38
CA GLU A 45 1.25 10.31 14.01
C GLU A 45 0.12 11.12 14.63
N VAL A 46 -1.14 10.68 14.46
CA VAL A 46 -2.31 11.35 15.06
C VAL A 46 -2.20 11.38 16.58
N SER A 47 -1.75 10.28 17.21
CA SER A 47 -1.50 10.25 18.66
C SER A 47 -0.41 11.23 19.10
N THR A 48 0.57 11.51 18.25
CA THR A 48 1.64 12.49 18.51
C THR A 48 1.09 13.92 18.48
N TYR A 49 -0.02 14.20 17.78
CA TYR A 49 -0.73 15.49 17.90
C TYR A 49 -1.41 15.67 19.26
N TYR A 50 -1.80 14.58 19.93
CA TYR A 50 -2.44 14.65 21.25
C TYR A 50 -1.44 14.74 22.40
N VAL A 51 -0.17 14.41 22.16
CA VAL A 51 0.90 14.42 23.17
C VAL A 51 1.95 15.44 22.72
N ASP A 52 2.06 16.56 23.42
CA ASP A 52 3.03 17.61 23.07
C ASP A 52 4.47 17.13 23.32
N PHE A 53 5.16 16.74 22.23
CA PHE A 53 6.58 16.38 22.26
C PHE A 53 7.53 17.59 22.12
N GLY A 54 7.01 18.81 22.31
CA GLY A 54 7.82 20.04 22.27
C GLY A 54 8.55 20.24 20.93
N PRO A 55 9.79 20.75 20.92
CA PRO A 55 10.54 21.07 19.69
C PRO A 55 10.80 19.86 18.76
N LEU A 56 10.71 18.63 19.29
CA LEU A 56 10.96 17.40 18.53
C LEU A 56 9.74 16.91 17.74
N PHE A 57 8.58 17.55 17.92
CA PHE A 57 7.36 17.24 17.18
C PHE A 57 7.53 17.38 15.66
N LEU A 58 8.11 18.50 15.20
CA LEU A 58 8.35 18.77 13.78
C LEU A 58 9.28 17.76 13.10
N PRO A 59 10.48 17.46 13.62
CA PRO A 59 11.35 16.47 12.99
C PRO A 59 10.77 15.06 13.05
N SER A 60 10.03 14.69 14.11
CA SER A 60 9.33 13.40 14.20
C SER A 60 8.28 13.24 13.09
N LEU A 61 7.45 14.27 12.88
CA LEU A 61 6.45 14.32 11.80
C LEU A 61 7.10 14.21 10.42
N LEU A 62 8.20 14.93 10.20
CA LEU A 62 8.94 14.90 8.94
C LEU A 62 9.45 13.49 8.63
N VAL A 63 10.05 12.81 9.61
CA VAL A 63 10.55 11.44 9.45
C VAL A 63 9.41 10.47 9.15
N MET A 64 8.31 10.54 9.91
CA MET A 64 7.11 9.73 9.67
C MET A 64 6.52 9.95 8.27
N MET A 65 6.45 11.19 7.78
CA MET A 65 6.00 11.48 6.41
C MET A 65 6.88 10.82 5.35
N VAL A 66 8.20 10.95 5.49
CA VAL A 66 9.16 10.35 4.55
C VAL A 66 9.02 8.82 4.53
N VAL A 67 8.92 8.20 5.71
CA VAL A 67 8.74 6.74 5.82
C VAL A 67 7.45 6.29 5.14
N LYS A 68 6.32 6.98 5.38
CA LYS A 68 5.05 6.67 4.72
C LYS A 68 5.15 6.83 3.21
N PHE A 69 5.77 7.91 2.74
CA PHE A 69 5.96 8.15 1.32
C PHE A 69 6.71 6.98 0.64
N PHE A 70 7.82 6.53 1.21
CA PHE A 70 8.56 5.39 0.66
C PHE A 70 7.78 4.07 0.71
N MET A 71 7.05 3.81 1.81
CA MET A 71 6.19 2.62 1.93
C MET A 71 5.09 2.60 0.87
N VAL A 72 4.38 3.71 0.68
CA VAL A 72 3.30 3.83 -0.32
C VAL A 72 3.84 3.65 -1.74
N VAL A 73 4.93 4.34 -2.08
CA VAL A 73 5.57 4.20 -3.40
C VAL A 73 6.01 2.77 -3.67
N SER A 74 6.67 2.13 -2.70
CA SER A 74 7.27 0.80 -2.90
C SER A 74 6.23 -0.31 -2.96
N TYR A 75 5.17 -0.24 -2.13
CA TYR A 75 4.20 -1.32 -1.98
C TYR A 75 2.84 -1.03 -2.59
N PHE A 76 2.28 0.17 -2.40
CA PHE A 76 0.94 0.52 -2.93
C PHE A 76 0.95 0.92 -4.39
N MET A 77 2.06 1.48 -4.89
CA MET A 77 2.23 1.79 -6.32
C MET A 77 2.65 0.57 -7.16
N HIS A 78 2.62 -0.64 -6.59
CA HIS A 78 2.89 -1.91 -7.26
C HIS A 78 4.35 -2.13 -7.75
N LEU A 79 5.24 -1.14 -7.58
CA LEU A 79 6.63 -1.13 -8.07
C LEU A 79 7.52 -2.31 -7.63
N LYS A 80 7.26 -2.90 -6.47
CA LYS A 80 8.03 -4.06 -5.97
C LYS A 80 7.64 -5.37 -6.66
N PHE A 81 6.43 -5.43 -7.20
CA PHE A 81 5.85 -6.61 -7.85
C PHE A 81 5.73 -6.45 -9.36
N ASP A 82 5.84 -5.22 -9.86
CA ASP A 82 5.93 -4.88 -11.27
C ASP A 82 7.39 -4.82 -11.77
N ASN A 83 7.57 -4.68 -13.08
CA ASN A 83 8.88 -4.70 -13.72
C ASN A 83 9.75 -3.53 -13.21
N LYS A 84 11.04 -3.80 -12.94
CA LYS A 84 12.01 -2.85 -12.35
C LYS A 84 12.13 -1.52 -13.10
N ILE A 85 11.61 -1.45 -14.32
CA ILE A 85 11.52 -0.24 -15.14
C ILE A 85 10.68 0.86 -14.48
N PHE A 86 9.54 0.54 -13.88
CA PHE A 86 8.68 1.53 -13.24
C PHE A 86 9.33 2.08 -11.97
N SER A 87 10.04 1.23 -11.23
CA SER A 87 10.77 1.65 -10.03
C SER A 87 11.92 2.58 -10.43
N ARG A 88 12.67 2.23 -11.50
CA ARG A 88 13.75 3.08 -12.02
C ARG A 88 13.25 4.42 -12.56
N LEU A 89 12.12 4.46 -13.27
CA LEU A 89 11.50 5.70 -13.75
C LEU A 89 11.05 6.59 -12.59
N PHE A 90 10.45 6.01 -11.54
CA PHE A 90 10.07 6.77 -10.35
C PHE A 90 11.30 7.37 -9.64
N TYR A 91 12.34 6.57 -9.38
CA TYR A 91 13.57 7.07 -8.75
C TYR A 91 14.30 8.10 -9.62
N ALA A 92 14.31 7.92 -10.95
CA ALA A 92 14.87 8.90 -11.88
C ALA A 92 14.07 10.22 -11.83
N GLY A 93 12.73 10.14 -11.79
CA GLY A 93 11.86 11.30 -11.61
C GLY A 93 12.07 12.00 -10.27
N LEU A 94 12.21 11.24 -9.17
CA LEU A 94 12.51 11.78 -7.85
C LEU A 94 13.87 12.49 -7.83
N PHE A 95 14.89 11.88 -8.41
CA PHE A 95 16.22 12.49 -8.53
C PHE A 95 16.19 13.76 -9.38
N LEU A 96 15.48 13.72 -10.51
CA LEU A 96 15.28 14.89 -11.38
C LEU A 96 14.55 16.01 -10.64
N ALA A 97 13.47 15.69 -9.91
CA ALA A 97 12.70 16.67 -9.15
C ALA A 97 13.56 17.36 -8.08
N VAL A 98 14.34 16.59 -7.31
CA VAL A 98 15.28 17.14 -6.33
C VAL A 98 16.36 17.99 -7.02
N GLY A 99 16.91 17.51 -8.14
CA GLY A 99 17.93 18.25 -8.91
C GLY A 99 17.41 19.58 -9.44
N VAL A 100 16.21 19.59 -10.04
CA VAL A 100 15.56 20.81 -10.53
C VAL A 100 15.23 21.75 -9.37
N TYR A 101 14.75 21.23 -8.24
CA TYR A 101 14.48 22.03 -7.05
C TYR A 101 15.75 22.72 -6.51
N VAL A 102 16.86 21.99 -6.39
CA VAL A 102 18.15 22.55 -5.96
C VAL A 102 18.68 23.55 -6.98
N ALA A 103 18.56 23.28 -8.28
CA ALA A 103 18.96 24.20 -9.34
C ALA A 103 18.15 25.51 -9.27
N ALA A 104 16.83 25.41 -9.09
CA ALA A 104 15.97 26.58 -8.91
C ALA A 104 16.35 27.39 -7.67
N LEU A 105 16.55 26.73 -6.51
CA LEU A 105 17.02 27.40 -5.29
C LEU A 105 18.39 28.06 -5.47
N SER A 106 19.30 27.43 -6.20
CA SER A 106 20.63 27.99 -6.49
C SER A 106 20.53 29.26 -7.36
N THR A 107 19.65 29.25 -8.38
CA THR A 107 19.36 30.43 -9.20
C THR A 107 18.76 31.56 -8.36
N PHE A 108 17.79 31.27 -7.49
CA PHE A 108 17.21 32.28 -6.60
C PHE A 108 18.21 32.81 -5.59
N HIS A 109 19.04 31.97 -4.96
CA HIS A 109 20.08 32.43 -4.04
C HIS A 109 21.16 33.28 -4.73
N PHE A 110 21.52 32.94 -5.97
CA PHE A 110 22.40 33.75 -6.81
C PHE A 110 21.76 35.10 -7.19
N PHE A 111 20.43 35.15 -7.34
CA PHE A 111 19.70 36.37 -7.71
C PHE A 111 19.27 37.23 -6.50
N LEU A 112 19.16 36.65 -5.31
CA LEU A 112 18.80 37.32 -4.03
C LEU A 112 20.03 37.82 -3.25
N ARG A 113 21.23 37.68 -3.81
CA ARG A 113 22.49 38.22 -3.32
C ARG A 113 22.91 39.43 -4.14
#